data_AF-A0A960JHF6-F1
#
_entry.id   AF-A0A960JHF6-F1
#
_cell.length_a   1.000
_cell.length_b   1.000
_cell.length_c   1.000
_cell.angle_alpha   90.00
_cell.angle_beta   90.00
_cell.angle_gamma   90.00
#
_symmetry.space_group_name_H-M   'P 1'
#
loop_
_entity.id
_entity.type
_entity.pdbx_description
1 polymer ?
#
loop_
_entity_poly.entity_id
_entity_poly.type
_entity_poly.pdbx_seq_one_letter_code
_entity_poly.pdbx_strand_id
1 'polypeptide(L)'
;MKKQNDHAPFIMLDESGDSLPLYRQIYEAIRNGILGGDFAPSMRIPSSREMAKGLGVSRITVVNAYEQLFAEGYLEGITGAGTFVASELPEDLLQTKNASSTKTSNSPLDISLRLSYFGERLRDESEAAGRDRSGLNARPFQNGLTAVDEFPFEVWSKVAAKYYRSPPHSILGYGDAQGFPPLREAIAVHLRSARGVNCTAEQIIITSGAQQALDLTARIFLSARDVALVEDPCYPEVKSLFAAADADIVSVEVDEEGFDPGKIPDRAEKAKLVYVTPSHQFPLGVTMSLPRRLALLDWVKSRNAWIIEDDYNSEFRYAGRPLASLQGLDKTGRVLYIGTFSKTIFPTLRIGCIVV
;
A
#
# COMPACT_ATOMS: atom_id res chain seq x y z
N MET A 1 -23.69 -23.13 37.05
CA MET A 1 -24.84 -22.99 37.98
C MET A 1 -25.04 -21.50 38.21
N LYS A 2 -26.15 -20.90 37.74
CA LYS A 2 -26.41 -19.46 37.87
C LYS A 2 -26.77 -19.13 39.33
N LYS A 3 -26.02 -18.23 39.97
CA LYS A 3 -26.35 -17.66 41.30
C LYS A 3 -26.87 -16.24 41.11
N GLN A 4 -28.05 -15.95 41.63
CA GLN A 4 -28.68 -14.63 41.66
C GLN A 4 -28.47 -14.05 43.06
N ASN A 5 -27.97 -12.81 43.19
CA ASN A 5 -27.50 -12.24 44.45
C ASN A 5 -27.88 -10.75 44.60
N ASP A 6 -28.38 -10.36 45.78
CA ASP A 6 -29.09 -9.10 46.09
C ASP A 6 -28.27 -7.80 46.05
N HIS A 7 -26.98 -7.84 45.72
CA HIS A 7 -26.10 -6.66 45.74
C HIS A 7 -25.59 -6.20 44.35
N ALA A 8 -25.79 -7.01 43.30
CA ALA A 8 -25.43 -6.67 41.92
C ALA A 8 -26.24 -7.53 40.91
N PRO A 9 -27.58 -7.36 40.82
CA PRO A 9 -28.45 -8.25 40.04
C PRO A 9 -28.25 -8.18 38.51
N PHE A 10 -27.39 -7.27 38.01
CA PHE A 10 -27.20 -6.95 36.60
C PHE A 10 -25.91 -7.52 35.97
N ILE A 11 -24.98 -8.09 36.74
CA ILE A 11 -23.74 -8.69 36.20
C ILE A 11 -23.86 -10.21 36.19
N MET A 12 -24.11 -10.78 35.00
CA MET A 12 -24.07 -12.22 34.79
C MET A 12 -22.67 -12.62 34.32
N LEU A 13 -21.94 -13.34 35.17
CA LEU A 13 -20.61 -13.87 34.85
C LEU A 13 -20.72 -15.24 34.18
N ASP A 14 -19.93 -15.43 33.12
CA ASP A 14 -19.69 -16.72 32.49
C ASP A 14 -18.34 -17.27 32.98
N GLU A 15 -18.35 -18.46 33.58
CA GLU A 15 -17.14 -19.15 34.06
C GLU A 15 -16.65 -20.21 33.05
N SER A 16 -17.24 -20.28 31.86
CA SER A 16 -16.83 -21.20 30.80
C SER A 16 -15.43 -20.84 30.29
N GLY A 17 -14.58 -21.84 30.05
CA GLY A 17 -13.18 -21.65 29.65
C GLY A 17 -12.96 -20.89 28.32
N ASP A 18 -14.01 -20.76 27.49
CA ASP A 18 -14.00 -20.01 26.23
C ASP A 18 -14.48 -18.55 26.37
N SER A 19 -14.83 -18.11 27.58
CA SER A 19 -15.31 -16.75 27.85
C SER A 19 -14.18 -15.77 28.19
N LEU A 20 -14.46 -14.46 28.07
CA LEU A 20 -13.50 -13.42 28.47
C LEU A 20 -13.08 -13.61 29.93
N PRO A 21 -11.86 -13.20 30.34
CA PRO A 21 -11.47 -13.24 31.74
C PRO A 21 -12.48 -12.51 32.64
N LEU A 22 -12.78 -13.06 33.82
CA LEU A 22 -13.84 -12.56 34.72
C LEU A 22 -13.72 -11.06 35.03
N TYR A 23 -12.52 -10.51 35.19
CA TYR A 23 -12.34 -9.07 35.43
C TYR A 23 -12.83 -8.22 34.26
N ARG A 24 -12.62 -8.71 33.01
CA ARG A 24 -13.07 -8.03 31.79
C ARG A 24 -14.58 -8.11 31.63
N GLN A 25 -15.20 -9.22 32.02
CA GLN A 25 -16.66 -9.33 32.06
C GLN A 25 -17.28 -8.34 33.06
N ILE A 26 -16.66 -8.19 34.25
CA ILE A 26 -17.10 -7.20 35.26
C ILE A 26 -16.93 -5.77 34.74
N TYR A 27 -15.79 -5.47 34.11
CA TYR A 27 -15.54 -4.19 33.47
C TYR A 27 -16.60 -3.88 32.40
N GLU A 28 -16.83 -4.79 31.44
CA GLU A 28 -17.80 -4.59 30.36
C GLU A 28 -19.22 -4.45 30.89
N ALA A 29 -19.61 -5.24 31.89
CA ALA A 29 -20.94 -5.16 32.47
C ALA A 29 -21.19 -3.82 33.17
N ILE A 30 -20.20 -3.32 33.92
CA ILE A 30 -20.31 -2.01 34.59
C ILE A 30 -20.27 -0.89 33.55
N ARG A 31 -19.34 -0.93 32.59
CA ARG A 31 -19.24 0.07 31.51
C ARG A 31 -20.52 0.15 30.69
N ASN A 32 -21.06 -0.98 30.24
CA ASN A 32 -22.30 -1.02 29.47
C ASN A 32 -23.52 -0.60 30.30
N GLY A 33 -23.56 -0.93 31.59
CA GLY A 33 -24.60 -0.40 32.48
C GLY A 33 -24.52 1.12 32.66
N ILE A 34 -23.30 1.70 32.71
CA ILE A 34 -23.12 3.15 32.82
C ILE A 34 -23.58 3.81 31.51
N LEU A 35 -23.17 3.27 30.35
CA LEU A 35 -23.55 3.79 29.03
C LEU A 35 -25.02 3.57 28.67
N GLY A 36 -25.62 2.48 29.17
CA GLY A 36 -27.04 2.19 29.03
C GLY A 36 -27.94 3.02 29.94
N GLY A 37 -27.36 3.76 30.89
CA GLY A 37 -28.09 4.56 31.88
C GLY A 37 -28.63 3.76 33.07
N ASP A 38 -28.26 2.47 33.21
CA ASP A 38 -28.62 1.62 34.35
C ASP A 38 -27.91 2.08 35.64
N PHE A 39 -26.71 2.69 35.51
CA PHE A 39 -26.06 3.42 36.60
C PHE A 39 -26.05 4.91 36.30
N ALA A 40 -26.76 5.68 37.13
CA ALA A 40 -26.79 7.13 36.99
C ALA A 40 -25.42 7.78 37.30
N PRO A 41 -25.09 8.93 36.69
CA PRO A 41 -23.93 9.73 37.08
C PRO A 41 -23.94 10.02 38.59
N SER A 42 -22.76 10.01 39.21
CA SER A 42 -22.59 10.14 40.67
C SER A 42 -23.25 9.04 41.53
N MET A 43 -23.78 7.97 40.92
CA MET A 43 -24.29 6.82 41.67
C MET A 43 -23.15 6.10 42.38
N ARG A 44 -23.34 5.74 43.65
CA ARG A 44 -22.36 4.97 44.41
C ARG A 44 -22.36 3.52 43.94
N ILE A 45 -21.18 3.03 43.58
CA ILE A 45 -20.92 1.63 43.21
C ILE A 45 -20.41 0.87 44.46
N PRO A 46 -20.78 -0.41 44.65
CA PRO A 46 -20.29 -1.22 45.77
C PRO A 46 -18.75 -1.23 45.83
N SER A 47 -18.20 -1.27 47.04
CA SER A 47 -16.75 -1.37 47.20
C SER A 47 -16.20 -2.66 46.56
N SER A 48 -14.91 -2.69 46.23
CA SER A 48 -14.29 -3.90 45.65
C SER A 48 -14.49 -5.16 46.49
N ARG A 49 -14.65 -5.01 47.81
CA ARG A 49 -14.94 -6.13 48.74
C ARG A 49 -16.40 -6.59 48.65
N GLU A 50 -17.35 -5.65 48.60
CA GLU A 50 -18.78 -5.95 48.51
C GLU A 50 -19.13 -6.53 47.14
N MET A 51 -18.59 -5.95 46.06
CA MET A 51 -18.77 -6.43 44.70
C MET A 51 -18.17 -7.84 44.52
N ALA A 52 -16.98 -8.10 45.08
CA ALA A 52 -16.39 -9.44 45.04
C ALA A 52 -17.23 -10.47 45.80
N LYS A 53 -17.75 -10.09 46.98
CA LYS A 53 -18.67 -10.95 47.75
C LYS A 53 -20.00 -11.19 47.01
N GLY A 54 -20.53 -10.16 46.35
CA GLY A 54 -21.78 -10.23 45.58
C GLY A 54 -21.67 -11.14 44.36
N LEU A 55 -20.54 -11.09 43.66
CA LEU A 55 -20.31 -11.89 42.46
C LEU A 55 -19.69 -13.27 42.74
N GLY A 56 -19.23 -13.52 43.97
CA GLY A 56 -18.58 -14.78 44.34
C GLY A 56 -17.18 -14.97 43.75
N VAL A 57 -16.51 -13.87 43.37
CA VAL A 57 -15.18 -13.88 42.75
C VAL A 57 -14.10 -13.37 43.69
N SER A 58 -12.83 -13.53 43.33
CA SER A 58 -11.71 -12.95 44.09
C SER A 58 -11.76 -11.42 44.07
N ARG A 59 -11.41 -10.79 45.19
CA ARG A 59 -11.30 -9.33 45.30
C ARG A 59 -10.38 -8.73 44.24
N ILE A 60 -9.30 -9.44 43.88
CA ILE A 60 -8.34 -8.94 42.88
C ILE A 60 -8.99 -8.79 41.50
N THR A 61 -9.92 -9.68 41.14
CA THR A 61 -10.67 -9.64 39.87
C THR A 61 -11.52 -8.38 39.76
N VAL A 62 -12.16 -7.99 40.86
CA VAL A 62 -12.96 -6.75 40.92
C VAL A 62 -12.08 -5.51 40.96
N VAL A 63 -10.97 -5.55 41.72
CA VAL A 63 -10.01 -4.45 41.77
C VAL A 63 -9.49 -4.14 40.37
N ASN A 64 -9.07 -5.15 39.59
CA ASN A 64 -8.59 -4.94 38.22
C ASN A 64 -9.66 -4.34 37.30
N ALA A 65 -10.92 -4.78 37.45
CA ALA A 65 -12.03 -4.21 36.68
C ALA A 65 -12.26 -2.73 37.03
N TYR A 66 -12.22 -2.39 38.32
CA TYR A 66 -12.42 -1.03 38.80
C TYR A 66 -11.25 -0.13 38.43
N GLU A 67 -10.01 -0.61 38.55
CA GLU A 67 -8.80 0.11 38.12
C GLU A 67 -8.90 0.51 36.64
N GLN A 68 -9.38 -0.39 35.78
CA GLN A 68 -9.62 -0.08 34.37
C GLN A 68 -10.73 0.98 34.20
N LEU A 69 -11.85 0.86 34.91
CA LEU A 69 -12.94 1.83 34.87
C LEU A 69 -12.52 3.21 35.41
N PHE A 70 -11.64 3.27 36.41
CA PHE A 70 -11.04 4.52 36.89
C PHE A 70 -10.09 5.11 35.85
N ALA A 71 -9.22 4.28 35.26
CA ALA A 71 -8.24 4.72 34.27
C ALA A 71 -8.92 5.30 33.01
N GLU A 72 -10.09 4.78 32.66
CA GLU A 72 -10.89 5.25 31.52
C GLU A 72 -11.90 6.34 31.88
N GLY A 73 -12.06 6.69 33.17
CA GLY A 73 -12.92 7.78 33.62
C GLY A 73 -14.41 7.44 33.75
N TYR A 74 -14.78 6.16 33.83
CA TYR A 74 -16.16 5.75 34.13
C TYR A 74 -16.49 5.76 35.62
N LEU A 75 -15.48 5.61 36.47
CA LEU A 75 -15.62 5.67 37.92
C LEU A 75 -14.72 6.77 38.50
N GLU A 76 -15.14 7.32 39.63
CA GLU A 76 -14.39 8.28 40.44
C GLU A 76 -14.31 7.80 41.90
N GLY A 77 -13.13 7.92 42.49
CA GLY A 77 -12.88 7.55 43.89
C GLY A 77 -12.87 8.79 44.77
N ILE A 78 -13.78 8.87 45.75
CA ILE A 78 -13.76 9.93 46.75
C ILE A 78 -13.21 9.36 48.06
N THR A 79 -12.07 9.88 48.51
CA THR A 79 -11.39 9.46 49.75
C THR A 79 -12.36 9.52 50.93
N GLY A 80 -12.64 8.36 51.55
CA GLY A 80 -13.54 8.24 52.69
C GLY A 80 -15.03 8.11 52.36
N ALA A 81 -15.46 8.33 51.12
CA ALA A 81 -16.87 8.26 50.72
C ALA A 81 -17.22 7.08 49.79
N GLY A 82 -16.23 6.53 49.06
CA GLY A 82 -16.40 5.30 48.26
C GLY A 82 -16.10 5.50 46.77
N THR A 83 -16.60 4.56 45.95
CA THR A 83 -16.48 4.57 44.48
C THR A 83 -17.81 5.00 43.88
N PHE A 84 -17.78 5.94 42.94
CA PHE A 84 -18.97 6.50 42.30
C PHE A 84 -18.82 6.44 40.78
N VAL A 85 -19.93 6.42 40.05
CA VAL A 85 -19.92 6.67 38.59
C VAL A 85 -19.51 8.11 38.34
N ALA A 86 -18.61 8.32 37.38
CA ALA A 86 -18.14 9.65 37.03
C ALA A 86 -19.31 10.59 36.70
N SER A 87 -19.17 11.86 37.09
CA SER A 87 -20.23 12.86 36.88
C SER A 87 -20.34 13.32 35.43
N GLU A 88 -19.23 13.27 34.70
CA GLU A 88 -19.14 13.49 33.26
C GLU A 88 -18.50 12.26 32.62
N LEU A 89 -19.21 11.56 31.74
CA LEU A 89 -18.68 10.36 31.09
C LEU A 89 -17.78 10.74 29.91
N PRO A 90 -16.74 9.95 29.59
CA PRO A 90 -15.89 10.17 28.42
C PRO A 90 -16.69 10.33 27.12
N GLU A 91 -17.78 9.58 26.96
CA GLU A 91 -18.69 9.64 25.81
C GLU A 91 -19.44 10.97 25.72
N ASP A 92 -19.79 11.60 26.85
CA ASP A 92 -20.45 12.91 26.87
C ASP A 92 -19.47 14.02 26.45
N LEU A 93 -18.19 13.84 26.76
CA LEU A 93 -17.12 14.75 26.33
C LEU A 93 -16.77 14.56 24.84
N LEU A 94 -16.88 13.33 24.33
CA LEU A 94 -16.62 13.00 22.92
C LEU A 94 -17.82 13.31 22.01
N GLN A 95 -19.05 13.26 22.54
CA GLN A 95 -20.24 13.68 21.82
C GLN A 95 -20.32 15.21 21.84
N THR A 96 -19.87 15.85 20.76
CA THR A 96 -20.17 17.26 20.52
C THR A 96 -21.69 17.50 20.69
N LYS A 97 -22.07 18.48 21.51
CA LYS A 97 -23.46 18.81 21.96
C LYS A 97 -24.49 19.12 20.84
N ASN A 98 -24.22 18.75 19.58
CA ASN A 98 -25.10 18.92 18.43
C ASN A 98 -25.65 17.61 17.85
N ALA A 99 -25.36 16.44 18.44
CA ALA A 99 -26.04 15.21 18.05
C ALA A 99 -27.38 15.06 18.79
N SER A 100 -28.35 15.92 18.46
CA SER A 100 -29.73 15.72 18.93
C SER A 100 -30.24 14.39 18.40
N SER A 101 -30.48 13.46 19.33
CA SER A 101 -31.22 12.21 19.24
C SER A 101 -32.05 11.98 17.96
N THR A 102 -31.41 11.49 16.90
CA THR A 102 -32.10 10.67 15.90
C THR A 102 -31.75 9.22 16.17
N LYS A 103 -32.77 8.45 16.55
CA LYS A 103 -32.80 6.99 16.66
C LYS A 103 -31.83 6.36 15.66
N THR A 104 -31.01 5.44 16.16
CA THR A 104 -30.12 4.54 15.43
C THR A 104 -30.85 3.86 14.28
N SER A 105 -30.88 4.53 13.13
CA SER A 105 -31.04 3.88 11.84
C SER A 105 -29.72 3.18 11.59
N ASN A 106 -29.75 1.85 11.51
CA ASN A 106 -28.65 0.96 11.10
C ASN A 106 -28.22 1.17 9.63
N SER A 107 -28.44 2.37 9.07
CA SER A 107 -27.91 2.73 7.78
C SER A 107 -26.39 2.85 7.93
N PRO A 108 -25.59 2.22 7.05
CA PRO A 108 -24.15 2.42 7.05
C PRO A 108 -23.89 3.94 7.04
N LEU A 109 -23.00 4.40 7.91
CA LEU A 109 -22.56 5.80 7.96
C LEU A 109 -22.24 6.24 6.54
N ASP A 110 -23.09 7.10 5.97
CA ASP A 110 -22.89 7.71 4.66
C ASP A 110 -21.79 8.76 4.80
N ILE A 111 -20.56 8.28 4.96
CA ILE A 111 -19.38 9.11 4.94
C ILE A 111 -19.19 9.47 3.47
N SER A 112 -19.64 10.66 3.07
CA SER A 112 -19.34 11.22 1.76
C SER A 112 -17.82 11.44 1.67
N LEU A 113 -17.09 10.40 1.29
CA LEU A 113 -15.65 10.43 1.07
C LEU A 113 -15.39 11.38 -0.09
N ARG A 114 -14.83 12.55 0.21
CA ARG A 114 -14.33 13.47 -0.83
C ARG A 114 -12.91 13.03 -1.18
N LEU A 115 -12.74 12.33 -2.29
CA LEU A 115 -11.40 11.99 -2.77
C LEU A 115 -10.73 13.25 -3.33
N SER A 116 -9.40 13.20 -3.45
CA SER A 116 -8.70 14.22 -4.23
C SER A 116 -9.09 14.09 -5.71
N TYR A 117 -8.84 15.15 -6.49
CA TYR A 117 -9.08 15.11 -7.95
C TYR A 117 -8.44 13.89 -8.62
N PHE A 118 -7.19 13.57 -8.26
CA PHE A 118 -6.51 12.36 -8.71
C PHE A 118 -7.23 11.08 -8.27
N GLY A 119 -7.71 11.03 -7.01
CA GLY A 119 -8.40 9.87 -6.45
C GLY A 119 -9.75 9.59 -7.10
N GLU A 120 -10.54 10.62 -7.40
CA GLU A 120 -11.79 10.49 -8.15
C GLU A 120 -11.53 9.89 -9.55
N ARG A 121 -10.54 10.43 -10.28
CA ARG A 121 -10.20 9.94 -11.62
C ARG A 121 -9.63 8.51 -11.62
N LEU A 122 -8.79 8.19 -10.63
CA LEU A 122 -8.25 6.83 -10.50
C LEU A 122 -9.36 5.80 -10.23
N ARG A 123 -10.40 6.17 -9.46
CA ARG A 123 -11.56 5.30 -9.21
C ARG A 123 -12.28 4.98 -10.52
N ASP A 124 -12.59 6.01 -11.31
CA ASP A 124 -13.30 5.85 -12.58
C ASP A 124 -12.51 4.94 -13.56
N GLU A 125 -11.18 5.08 -13.60
CA GLU A 125 -10.29 4.24 -14.41
C GLU A 125 -10.20 2.78 -13.90
N SER A 126 -10.17 2.57 -12.58
CA SER A 126 -10.09 1.23 -11.98
C SER A 126 -11.36 0.42 -12.18
N GLU A 127 -12.54 1.07 -12.14
CA GLU A 127 -13.83 0.41 -12.37
C GLU A 127 -13.98 -0.03 -13.83
N ALA A 128 -13.47 0.76 -14.78
CA ALA A 128 -13.43 0.39 -16.19
C ALA A 128 -12.49 -0.80 -16.49
N ALA A 129 -11.45 -1.00 -15.67
CA ALA A 129 -10.40 -1.97 -15.96
C ALA A 129 -10.75 -3.44 -15.64
N GLY A 130 -11.73 -3.73 -14.77
CA GLY A 130 -12.35 -5.07 -14.60
C GLY A 130 -11.43 -6.30 -14.46
N ARG A 131 -10.18 -6.14 -14.02
CA ARG A 131 -9.14 -7.20 -14.09
C ARG A 131 -8.98 -7.93 -12.75
N ASP A 132 -9.50 -9.16 -12.67
CA ASP A 132 -9.05 -10.12 -11.68
C ASP A 132 -7.61 -10.55 -12.00
N ARG A 133 -6.66 -10.03 -11.22
CA ARG A 133 -5.24 -10.42 -11.30
C ARG A 133 -4.86 -11.48 -10.27
N SER A 134 -5.84 -12.06 -9.56
CA SER A 134 -5.55 -13.10 -8.57
C SER A 134 -4.97 -14.32 -9.28
N GLY A 135 -3.74 -14.69 -8.91
CA GLY A 135 -3.08 -15.90 -9.41
C GLY A 135 -3.72 -17.19 -8.88
N LEU A 136 -4.72 -17.08 -8.02
CA LEU A 136 -5.42 -18.20 -7.38
C LEU A 136 -6.18 -19.08 -8.40
N ASN A 137 -6.52 -18.53 -9.57
CA ASN A 137 -7.17 -19.24 -10.67
C ASN A 137 -6.43 -19.03 -12.01
N ALA A 138 -5.10 -19.20 -11.99
CA ALA A 138 -4.27 -19.08 -13.19
C ALA A 138 -4.81 -19.92 -14.36
N ARG A 139 -5.01 -19.29 -15.53
CA ARG A 139 -5.43 -19.97 -16.76
C ARG A 139 -4.27 -20.12 -17.75
N PRO A 140 -4.26 -21.14 -18.63
CA PRO A 140 -3.29 -21.22 -19.71
C PRO A 140 -3.23 -19.92 -20.53
N PHE A 141 -2.02 -19.51 -20.92
CA PHE A 141 -1.76 -18.27 -21.66
C PHE A 141 -2.15 -16.97 -20.94
N GLN A 142 -2.38 -17.00 -19.62
CA GLN A 142 -2.55 -15.79 -18.84
C GLN A 142 -1.24 -15.01 -18.76
N ASN A 143 -1.27 -13.77 -19.23
CA ASN A 143 -0.12 -12.89 -19.19
C ASN A 143 0.23 -12.52 -17.73
N GLY A 144 1.52 -12.39 -17.47
CA GLY A 144 2.04 -11.79 -16.26
C GLY A 144 2.33 -12.77 -15.12
N LEU A 145 2.03 -14.06 -15.30
CA LEU A 145 2.43 -15.13 -14.39
C LEU A 145 3.89 -15.52 -14.59
N THR A 146 4.52 -15.99 -13.52
CA THR A 146 5.89 -16.52 -13.51
C THR A 146 5.87 -18.01 -13.19
N ALA A 147 6.90 -18.74 -13.63
CA ALA A 147 7.13 -20.14 -13.24
C ALA A 147 7.58 -20.22 -11.76
N VAL A 148 6.65 -19.97 -10.84
CA VAL A 148 6.90 -19.97 -9.39
C VAL A 148 7.26 -21.36 -8.87
N ASP A 149 6.86 -22.40 -9.59
CA ASP A 149 7.21 -23.80 -9.38
C ASP A 149 8.70 -24.09 -9.64
N GLU A 150 9.35 -23.31 -10.50
CA GLU A 150 10.80 -23.38 -10.80
C GLU A 150 11.63 -22.46 -9.88
N PHE A 151 10.99 -21.71 -8.97
CA PHE A 151 11.72 -20.80 -8.08
C PHE A 151 12.54 -21.60 -7.04
N PRO A 152 13.85 -21.30 -6.85
CA PRO A 152 14.73 -22.09 -5.99
C PRO A 152 14.52 -21.76 -4.49
N PHE A 153 13.38 -22.18 -3.93
CA PHE A 153 12.98 -21.91 -2.54
C PHE A 153 13.98 -22.42 -1.50
N GLU A 154 14.70 -23.51 -1.78
CA GLU A 154 15.75 -24.00 -0.88
C GLU A 154 16.92 -23.01 -0.76
N VAL A 155 17.36 -22.45 -1.89
CA VAL A 155 18.45 -21.46 -1.91
C VAL A 155 17.98 -20.18 -1.25
N TRP A 156 16.77 -19.72 -1.59
CA TRP A 156 16.16 -18.54 -0.97
C TRP A 156 16.06 -18.68 0.56
N SER A 157 15.58 -19.83 1.05
CA SER A 157 15.43 -20.09 2.49
C SER A 157 16.78 -20.11 3.21
N LYS A 158 17.82 -20.70 2.60
CA LYS A 158 19.19 -20.69 3.15
C LYS A 158 19.74 -19.26 3.26
N VAL A 159 19.55 -18.44 2.23
CA VAL A 159 19.99 -17.03 2.22
C VAL A 159 19.22 -16.24 3.27
N ALA A 160 17.89 -16.34 3.31
CA ALA A 160 17.06 -15.65 4.29
C ALA A 160 17.45 -16.02 5.73
N ALA A 161 17.57 -17.32 6.02
CA ALA A 161 17.96 -17.81 7.35
C ALA A 161 19.34 -17.30 7.79
N LYS A 162 20.30 -17.16 6.85
CA LYS A 162 21.62 -16.60 7.14
C LYS A 162 21.53 -15.15 7.66
N TYR A 163 20.69 -14.31 7.05
CA TYR A 163 20.52 -12.92 7.47
C TYR A 163 19.69 -12.80 8.76
N TYR A 164 18.62 -13.58 8.91
CA TYR A 164 17.77 -13.51 10.10
C TYR A 164 18.34 -14.17 11.35
N ARG A 165 19.35 -15.05 11.22
CA ARG A 165 20.03 -15.63 12.39
C ARG A 165 20.79 -14.59 13.22
N SER A 166 21.35 -13.57 12.59
CA SER A 166 22.06 -12.49 13.26
C SER A 166 21.87 -11.20 12.46
N PRO A 167 20.66 -10.59 12.54
CA PRO A 167 20.30 -9.47 11.70
C PRO A 167 21.18 -8.25 12.04
N PRO A 168 21.83 -7.60 11.07
CA PRO A 168 22.50 -6.35 11.32
C PRO A 168 21.48 -5.29 11.75
N HIS A 169 21.85 -4.36 12.63
CA HIS A 169 20.95 -3.29 13.08
C HIS A 169 20.33 -2.49 11.93
N SER A 170 21.03 -2.36 10.80
CA SER A 170 20.57 -1.65 9.61
C SER A 170 19.33 -2.25 8.94
N ILE A 171 18.97 -3.51 9.20
CA ILE A 171 17.73 -4.13 8.69
C ILE A 171 16.60 -4.20 9.73
N LEU A 172 16.86 -3.77 10.96
CA LEU A 172 15.90 -3.82 12.07
C LEU A 172 15.20 -2.48 12.34
N GLY A 173 15.67 -1.40 11.72
CA GLY A 173 15.10 -0.06 11.83
C GLY A 173 14.48 0.42 10.52
N TYR A 174 13.93 1.64 10.56
CA TYR A 174 13.58 2.35 9.33
C TYR A 174 14.86 2.57 8.51
N GLY A 175 14.78 2.23 7.22
CA GLY A 175 15.88 2.39 6.28
C GLY A 175 15.86 3.75 5.58
N ASP A 176 16.78 3.89 4.64
CA ASP A 176 16.82 4.99 3.68
C ASP A 176 15.52 5.04 2.86
N ALA A 177 15.01 6.24 2.57
CA ALA A 177 13.78 6.46 1.81
C ALA A 177 13.86 5.93 0.36
N GLN A 178 15.05 5.87 -0.21
CA GLN A 178 15.31 5.26 -1.52
C GLN A 178 15.38 3.72 -1.46
N GLY A 179 15.34 3.14 -0.27
CA GLY A 179 15.47 1.71 -0.04
C GLY A 179 16.86 1.28 0.41
N PHE A 180 16.95 0.01 0.82
CA PHE A 180 18.12 -0.56 1.47
C PHE A 180 19.41 -0.38 0.64
N PRO A 181 20.42 0.35 1.13
CA PRO A 181 21.60 0.71 0.31
C PRO A 181 22.34 -0.49 -0.31
N PRO A 182 22.62 -1.60 0.41
CA PRO A 182 23.25 -2.77 -0.20
C PRO A 182 22.44 -3.41 -1.33
N LEU A 183 21.10 -3.29 -1.28
CA LEU A 183 20.26 -3.73 -2.40
C LEU A 183 20.42 -2.80 -3.60
N ARG A 184 20.44 -1.48 -3.39
CA ARG A 184 20.69 -0.50 -4.47
C ARG A 184 22.04 -0.72 -5.15
N GLU A 185 23.09 -0.97 -4.37
CA GLU A 185 24.41 -1.31 -4.89
C GLU A 185 24.38 -2.59 -5.75
N ALA A 186 23.75 -3.65 -5.24
CA ALA A 186 23.62 -4.92 -5.96
C ALA A 186 22.84 -4.75 -7.28
N ILE A 187 21.75 -3.97 -7.25
CA ILE A 187 20.97 -3.66 -8.46
C ILE A 187 21.80 -2.83 -9.43
N ALA A 188 22.54 -1.82 -8.98
CA ALA A 188 23.38 -1.00 -9.87
C ALA A 188 24.43 -1.86 -10.59
N VAL A 189 25.08 -2.78 -9.87
CA VAL A 189 26.02 -3.75 -10.45
C VAL A 189 25.32 -4.64 -11.47
N HIS A 190 24.15 -5.18 -11.11
CA HIS A 190 23.38 -6.05 -11.99
C HIS A 190 22.95 -5.34 -13.28
N LEU A 191 22.36 -4.15 -13.19
CA LEU A 191 21.87 -3.39 -14.35
C LEU A 191 23.01 -2.92 -15.26
N ARG A 192 24.15 -2.49 -14.70
CA ARG A 192 25.34 -2.18 -15.51
C ARG A 192 25.81 -3.39 -16.32
N SER A 193 25.89 -4.56 -15.68
CA SER A 193 26.40 -5.77 -16.33
C SER A 193 25.40 -6.41 -17.31
N ALA A 194 24.12 -6.45 -16.97
CA ALA A 194 23.11 -7.17 -17.75
C ALA A 194 22.49 -6.31 -18.85
N ARG A 195 22.39 -4.99 -18.60
CA ARG A 195 21.57 -4.06 -19.39
C ARG A 195 22.33 -2.83 -19.90
N GLY A 196 23.60 -2.67 -19.50
CA GLY A 196 24.40 -1.51 -19.84
C GLY A 196 23.83 -0.19 -19.29
N VAL A 197 22.95 -0.25 -18.29
CA VAL A 197 22.35 0.93 -17.64
C VAL A 197 23.46 1.70 -16.93
N ASN A 198 23.65 2.97 -17.27
CA ASN A 198 24.67 3.81 -16.66
C ASN A 198 24.10 4.47 -15.39
N CYS A 199 24.37 3.86 -14.23
CA CYS A 199 23.85 4.35 -12.94
C CYS A 199 24.81 4.07 -11.77
N THR A 200 24.68 4.86 -10.71
CA THR A 200 25.21 4.57 -9.36
C THR A 200 24.09 4.17 -8.40
N ALA A 201 24.44 3.68 -7.21
CA ALA A 201 23.45 3.25 -6.22
C ALA A 201 22.59 4.41 -5.68
N GLU A 202 23.13 5.63 -5.70
CA GLU A 202 22.47 6.87 -5.28
C GLU A 202 21.35 7.29 -6.24
N GLN A 203 21.41 6.85 -7.49
CA GLN A 203 20.38 7.10 -8.51
C GLN A 203 19.26 6.06 -8.50
N ILE A 204 19.35 5.03 -7.66
CA ILE A 204 18.34 3.96 -7.60
C ILE A 204 17.35 4.26 -6.48
N ILE A 205 16.07 4.17 -6.81
CA ILE A 205 14.97 4.15 -5.84
C ILE A 205 14.29 2.79 -5.94
N ILE A 206 14.26 2.06 -4.83
CA ILE A 206 13.55 0.79 -4.71
C ILE A 206 12.06 1.07 -4.63
N THR A 207 11.28 0.35 -5.42
CA THR A 207 9.83 0.48 -5.48
C THR A 207 9.15 -0.86 -5.22
N SER A 208 7.88 -0.77 -4.84
CA SER A 208 6.95 -1.88 -4.65
C SER A 208 6.51 -2.43 -6.02
N GLY A 209 7.47 -2.82 -6.85
CA GLY A 209 7.30 -3.18 -8.26
C GLY A 209 7.18 -1.98 -9.21
N ALA A 210 7.30 -2.25 -10.52
CA ALA A 210 7.29 -1.21 -11.57
C ALA A 210 6.02 -0.33 -11.57
N GLN A 211 4.89 -0.86 -11.11
CA GLN A 211 3.65 -0.07 -10.97
C GLN A 211 3.80 1.13 -10.04
N GLN A 212 4.51 0.98 -8.91
CA GLN A 212 4.74 2.13 -8.04
C GLN A 212 5.72 3.11 -8.69
N ALA A 213 6.74 2.64 -9.41
CA ALA A 213 7.63 3.51 -10.15
C ALA A 213 6.87 4.35 -11.19
N LEU A 214 5.95 3.74 -11.94
CA LEU A 214 5.11 4.44 -12.91
C LEU A 214 4.17 5.46 -12.25
N ASP A 215 3.53 5.11 -11.13
CA ASP A 215 2.68 6.03 -10.36
C ASP A 215 3.47 7.24 -9.84
N LEU A 216 4.65 7.01 -9.25
CA LEU A 216 5.53 8.09 -8.78
C LEU A 216 5.96 8.99 -9.92
N THR A 217 6.40 8.43 -11.06
CA THR A 217 6.81 9.22 -12.21
C THR A 217 5.65 10.03 -12.78
N ALA A 218 4.46 9.45 -12.91
CA ALA A 218 3.28 10.18 -13.37
C ALA A 218 2.97 11.39 -12.46
N ARG A 219 2.99 11.21 -11.15
CA ARG A 219 2.74 12.30 -10.18
C ARG A 219 3.80 13.40 -10.17
N ILE A 220 5.05 13.06 -10.49
CA ILE A 220 6.17 14.02 -10.47
C ILE A 220 6.24 14.80 -11.78
N PHE A 221 6.02 14.14 -12.92
CA PHE A 221 6.27 14.72 -14.24
C PHE A 221 5.03 15.27 -14.94
N LEU A 222 3.83 14.85 -14.54
CA LEU A 222 2.58 15.28 -15.16
C LEU A 222 1.76 16.17 -14.24
N SER A 223 1.27 17.26 -14.80
CA SER A 223 0.18 18.06 -14.27
C SER A 223 -1.04 17.97 -15.18
N ALA A 224 -2.19 18.46 -14.71
CA ALA A 224 -3.41 18.50 -15.50
C ALA A 224 -3.16 19.15 -16.87
N ARG A 225 -3.60 18.46 -17.93
CA ARG A 225 -3.48 18.81 -19.35
C ARG A 225 -2.07 18.81 -19.92
N ASP A 226 -1.08 18.33 -19.19
CA ASP A 226 0.22 18.03 -19.79
C ASP A 226 0.07 16.91 -20.82
N VAL A 227 0.82 17.02 -21.92
CA VAL A 227 0.79 16.00 -22.98
C VAL A 227 1.77 14.89 -22.64
N ALA A 228 1.29 13.65 -22.67
CA ALA A 228 2.09 12.44 -22.47
C ALA A 228 1.95 11.52 -23.69
N LEU A 229 3.08 11.02 -24.20
CA LEU A 229 3.13 10.06 -25.30
C LEU A 229 3.15 8.64 -24.77
N VAL A 230 2.38 7.77 -25.41
CA VAL A 230 2.42 6.32 -25.17
C VAL A 230 2.48 5.58 -26.49
N GLU A 231 3.05 4.38 -26.47
CA GLU A 231 2.95 3.44 -27.59
C GLU A 231 1.47 3.10 -27.93
N ASP A 232 1.20 2.75 -29.19
CA ASP A 232 -0.07 2.18 -29.61
C ASP A 232 0.14 0.86 -30.35
N PRO A 233 -0.33 -0.27 -29.81
CA PRO A 233 -0.90 -0.46 -28.45
C PRO A 233 0.17 -0.34 -27.34
N CYS A 234 -0.23 -0.08 -26.08
CA CYS A 234 0.67 -0.10 -24.92
C CYS A 234 0.09 -0.83 -23.70
N TYR A 235 0.87 -0.90 -22.62
CA TYR A 235 0.46 -1.41 -21.33
C TYR A 235 -0.70 -0.57 -20.73
N PRO A 236 -1.92 -1.12 -20.59
CA PRO A 236 -3.12 -0.31 -20.30
C PRO A 236 -3.08 0.49 -19.00
N GLU A 237 -2.39 -0.02 -17.99
CA GLU A 237 -2.29 0.59 -16.67
C GLU A 237 -1.55 1.94 -16.71
N VAL A 238 -0.65 2.13 -17.68
CA VAL A 238 0.00 3.42 -17.92
C VAL A 238 -1.02 4.45 -18.40
N LYS A 239 -1.94 4.05 -19.29
CA LYS A 239 -3.03 4.94 -19.74
C LYS A 239 -3.90 5.35 -18.57
N SER A 240 -4.28 4.41 -17.70
CA SER A 240 -5.07 4.72 -16.49
C SER A 240 -4.34 5.63 -15.51
N LEU A 241 -3.03 5.45 -15.30
CA LEU A 241 -2.23 6.32 -14.43
C LEU A 241 -2.10 7.74 -15.01
N PHE A 242 -1.85 7.87 -16.30
CA PHE A 242 -1.74 9.18 -16.95
C PHE A 242 -3.11 9.87 -17.02
N ALA A 243 -4.19 9.11 -17.22
CA ALA A 243 -5.55 9.62 -17.17
C ALA A 243 -5.89 10.10 -15.75
N ALA A 244 -5.49 9.37 -14.70
CA ALA A 244 -5.67 9.81 -13.30
C ALA A 244 -4.89 11.10 -12.97
N ALA A 245 -3.73 11.31 -13.61
CA ALA A 245 -2.98 12.56 -13.56
C ALA A 245 -3.58 13.70 -14.42
N ASP A 246 -4.70 13.44 -15.11
CA ASP A 246 -5.38 14.36 -16.03
C ASP A 246 -4.51 14.81 -17.20
N ALA A 247 -3.61 13.95 -17.67
CA ALA A 247 -2.78 14.21 -18.85
C ALA A 247 -3.56 14.03 -20.16
N ASP A 248 -3.20 14.81 -21.19
CA ASP A 248 -3.63 14.56 -22.58
C ASP A 248 -2.75 13.46 -23.17
N ILE A 249 -3.30 12.25 -23.24
CA ILE A 249 -2.57 11.06 -23.70
C ILE A 249 -2.63 11.00 -25.22
N VAL A 250 -1.47 11.08 -25.86
CA VAL A 250 -1.34 10.88 -27.31
C VAL A 250 -0.68 9.54 -27.57
N SER A 251 -1.42 8.64 -28.20
CA SER A 251 -0.91 7.33 -28.61
C SER A 251 -0.19 7.45 -29.96
N VAL A 252 0.97 6.82 -30.08
CA VAL A 252 1.81 6.81 -31.30
C VAL A 252 2.00 5.37 -31.73
N GLU A 253 1.63 5.09 -32.98
CA GLU A 253 1.66 3.75 -33.56
C GLU A 253 3.07 3.13 -33.49
N VAL A 254 3.12 1.89 -33.02
CA VAL A 254 4.31 1.03 -33.04
C VAL A 254 4.33 0.26 -34.36
N ASP A 255 5.42 0.38 -35.11
CA ASP A 255 5.66 -0.44 -36.31
C ASP A 255 6.70 -1.55 -36.04
N GLU A 256 7.19 -2.20 -37.10
CA GLU A 256 8.16 -3.30 -37.02
C GLU A 256 9.50 -2.90 -36.40
N GLU A 257 9.81 -1.61 -36.28
CA GLU A 257 11.01 -1.09 -35.63
C GLU A 257 10.73 -0.44 -34.26
N GLY A 258 9.49 -0.51 -33.75
CA GLY A 258 9.08 0.06 -32.47
C GLY A 258 8.36 1.42 -32.60
N PHE A 259 8.33 2.17 -31.49
CA PHE A 259 7.77 3.53 -31.44
C PHE A 259 8.49 4.47 -32.41
N ASP A 260 7.75 5.18 -33.27
CA ASP A 260 8.31 6.13 -34.23
C ASP A 260 8.19 7.60 -33.79
N PRO A 261 9.30 8.28 -33.40
CA PRO A 261 9.26 9.71 -33.12
C PRO A 261 8.82 10.58 -34.30
N GLY A 262 9.03 10.11 -35.54
CA GLY A 262 8.60 10.80 -36.77
C GLY A 262 7.09 10.76 -37.00
N LYS A 263 6.36 9.85 -36.32
CA LYS A 263 4.89 9.77 -36.36
C LYS A 263 4.21 10.56 -35.23
N ILE A 264 4.98 11.26 -34.40
CA ILE A 264 4.42 12.11 -33.35
C ILE A 264 3.65 13.27 -34.01
N PRO A 265 2.35 13.44 -33.75
CA PRO A 265 1.55 14.47 -34.40
C PRO A 265 1.91 15.86 -33.87
N ASP A 266 1.69 16.89 -34.68
CA ASP A 266 2.00 18.30 -34.35
C ASP A 266 1.39 18.75 -33.01
N ARG A 267 0.18 18.28 -32.69
CA ARG A 267 -0.50 18.60 -31.42
C ARG A 267 0.25 18.11 -30.18
N ALA A 268 1.15 17.14 -30.34
CA ALA A 268 1.90 16.50 -29.26
C ALA A 268 3.38 16.94 -29.22
N GLU A 269 3.76 17.95 -29.99
CA GLU A 269 5.11 18.51 -30.04
C GLU A 269 5.65 19.01 -28.69
N LYS A 270 4.76 19.34 -27.76
CA LYS A 270 5.09 19.82 -26.40
C LYS A 270 4.95 18.74 -25.35
N ALA A 271 4.92 17.47 -25.74
CA ALA A 271 4.83 16.38 -24.77
C ALA A 271 6.01 16.41 -23.80
N LYS A 272 5.70 16.25 -22.51
CA LYS A 272 6.70 16.28 -21.44
C LYS A 272 7.29 14.92 -21.15
N LEU A 273 6.55 13.86 -21.48
CA LEU A 273 6.84 12.50 -21.06
C LEU A 273 6.49 11.53 -22.18
N VAL A 274 7.35 10.55 -22.41
CA VAL A 274 7.15 9.46 -23.38
C VAL A 274 7.31 8.13 -22.66
N TYR A 275 6.32 7.25 -22.72
CA TYR A 275 6.41 5.88 -22.22
C TYR A 275 6.71 4.91 -23.35
N VAL A 276 7.78 4.11 -23.21
CA VAL A 276 8.19 3.11 -24.18
C VAL A 276 8.64 1.80 -23.52
N THR A 277 8.50 0.70 -24.25
CA THR A 277 8.97 -0.65 -23.85
C THR A 277 10.01 -1.16 -24.86
N PRO A 278 11.18 -0.50 -25.01
CA PRO A 278 12.03 -0.61 -26.20
C PRO A 278 12.72 -1.96 -26.37
N SER A 279 12.87 -2.72 -25.29
CA SER A 279 13.56 -4.01 -25.31
C SER A 279 12.67 -5.16 -25.78
N HIS A 280 11.37 -5.07 -25.48
CA HIS A 280 10.36 -6.04 -25.87
C HIS A 280 8.98 -5.39 -25.71
N GLN A 281 8.46 -4.85 -26.82
CA GLN A 281 7.29 -4.00 -26.79
C GLN A 281 6.09 -4.73 -26.19
N PHE A 282 5.34 -4.09 -25.30
CA PHE A 282 4.11 -4.67 -24.79
C PHE A 282 2.88 -4.08 -25.51
N PRO A 283 2.00 -4.88 -26.14
CA PRO A 283 1.98 -6.35 -26.19
C PRO A 283 2.60 -6.98 -27.45
N LEU A 284 3.08 -6.21 -28.43
CA LEU A 284 3.43 -6.73 -29.77
C LEU A 284 4.74 -7.54 -29.80
N GLY A 285 5.59 -7.41 -28.79
CA GLY A 285 6.88 -8.10 -28.70
C GLY A 285 7.98 -7.52 -29.60
N VAL A 286 7.71 -6.42 -30.31
CA VAL A 286 8.67 -5.77 -31.20
C VAL A 286 9.87 -5.25 -30.40
N THR A 287 11.07 -5.43 -30.93
CA THR A 287 12.28 -4.83 -30.36
C THR A 287 12.56 -3.50 -31.06
N MET A 288 12.64 -2.41 -30.31
CA MET A 288 12.94 -1.11 -30.89
C MET A 288 14.35 -1.06 -31.49
N SER A 289 14.45 -0.69 -32.77
CA SER A 289 15.72 -0.66 -33.51
C SER A 289 16.69 0.41 -32.97
N LEU A 290 18.00 0.22 -33.19
CA LEU A 290 19.00 1.22 -32.76
C LEU A 290 18.76 2.61 -33.40
N PRO A 291 18.48 2.73 -34.73
CA PRO A 291 18.10 4.01 -35.31
C PRO A 291 16.93 4.68 -34.60
N ARG A 292 15.91 3.89 -34.23
CA ARG A 292 14.72 4.40 -33.54
C ARG A 292 15.02 4.90 -32.12
N ARG A 293 15.85 4.16 -31.38
CA ARG A 293 16.34 4.57 -30.05
C ARG A 293 17.09 5.89 -30.12
N LEU A 294 18.00 6.05 -31.08
CA LEU A 294 18.76 7.29 -31.27
C LEU A 294 17.85 8.46 -31.68
N ALA A 295 16.92 8.23 -32.61
CA ALA A 295 15.94 9.23 -33.02
C ALA A 295 15.06 9.69 -31.86
N LEU A 296 14.65 8.78 -30.98
CA LEU A 296 13.86 9.12 -29.80
C LEU A 296 14.65 9.94 -28.78
N LEU A 297 15.92 9.56 -28.52
CA LEU A 297 16.82 10.33 -27.65
C LEU A 297 17.05 11.76 -28.18
N ASP A 298 17.29 11.89 -29.49
CA ASP A 298 17.44 13.20 -30.14
C ASP A 298 16.14 14.01 -30.07
N TRP A 299 14.98 13.37 -30.27
CA TRP A 299 13.68 14.01 -30.16
C TRP A 299 13.43 14.56 -28.75
N VAL A 300 13.60 13.76 -27.69
CA VAL A 300 13.36 14.24 -26.31
C VAL A 300 14.33 15.33 -25.90
N LYS A 301 15.59 15.26 -26.36
CA LYS A 301 16.58 16.32 -26.16
C LYS A 301 16.12 17.63 -26.81
N SER A 302 15.63 17.59 -28.04
CA SER A 302 15.18 18.78 -28.78
C SER A 302 13.93 19.43 -28.17
N ARG A 303 13.08 18.63 -27.51
CA ARG A 303 11.80 19.07 -26.93
C ARG A 303 11.83 19.30 -25.43
N ASN A 304 12.97 19.09 -24.76
CA ASN A 304 13.08 19.11 -23.30
C ASN A 304 12.10 18.15 -22.60
N ALA A 305 11.87 16.99 -23.22
CA ALA A 305 11.00 15.94 -22.69
C ALA A 305 11.79 14.87 -21.90
N TRP A 306 11.07 13.93 -21.31
CA TRP A 306 11.58 12.78 -20.57
C TRP A 306 11.06 11.47 -21.14
N ILE A 307 11.82 10.39 -20.98
CA ILE A 307 11.45 9.04 -21.36
C ILE A 307 11.29 8.19 -20.11
N ILE A 308 10.19 7.44 -20.04
CA ILE A 308 10.08 6.25 -19.20
C ILE A 308 10.43 5.05 -20.06
N GLU A 309 11.56 4.42 -19.77
CA GLU A 309 11.89 3.10 -20.28
C GLU A 309 11.37 2.05 -19.29
N ASP A 310 10.29 1.37 -19.65
CA ASP A 310 9.75 0.25 -18.87
C ASP A 310 10.35 -1.08 -19.36
N ASP A 311 11.21 -1.65 -18.51
CA ASP A 311 12.01 -2.83 -18.81
C ASP A 311 11.56 -4.03 -17.96
N TYR A 312 10.48 -4.66 -18.40
CA TYR A 312 9.76 -5.64 -17.57
C TYR A 312 10.23 -7.09 -17.70
N ASN A 313 10.92 -7.48 -18.78
CA ASN A 313 11.25 -8.89 -19.06
C ASN A 313 12.51 -9.11 -19.90
N SER A 314 13.39 -8.13 -20.01
CA SER A 314 14.51 -8.21 -20.95
C SER A 314 15.60 -9.22 -20.58
N GLU A 315 15.57 -9.76 -19.36
CA GLU A 315 16.37 -10.90 -18.94
C GLU A 315 16.01 -12.17 -19.73
N PHE A 316 14.78 -12.26 -20.25
CA PHE A 316 14.28 -13.40 -21.00
C PHE A 316 14.50 -13.22 -22.50
N ARG A 317 15.75 -13.39 -22.93
CA ARG A 317 16.12 -13.36 -24.34
C ARG A 317 16.67 -14.72 -24.79
N TYR A 318 15.90 -15.43 -25.60
CA TYR A 318 16.26 -16.77 -26.08
C TYR A 318 17.12 -16.77 -27.35
N ALA A 319 17.20 -15.64 -28.06
CA ALA A 319 17.98 -15.49 -29.28
C ALA A 319 18.68 -14.12 -29.39
N GLY A 320 19.90 -14.14 -29.93
CA GLY A 320 20.72 -12.95 -30.11
C GLY A 320 21.44 -12.48 -28.83
N ARG A 321 22.19 -11.39 -28.95
CA ARG A 321 22.91 -10.79 -27.82
C ARG A 321 21.96 -9.92 -26.97
N PRO A 322 22.23 -9.74 -25.66
CA PRO A 322 21.49 -8.80 -24.83
C PRO A 322 21.40 -7.40 -25.45
N LEU A 323 20.18 -6.86 -25.46
CA LEU A 323 19.83 -5.46 -25.71
C LEU A 323 20.50 -4.54 -24.68
N ALA A 324 21.33 -3.57 -25.09
CA ALA A 324 21.55 -2.40 -24.23
C ALA A 324 20.21 -1.71 -23.97
N SER A 325 20.01 -1.22 -22.75
CA SER A 325 18.87 -0.34 -22.41
C SER A 325 18.91 0.94 -23.25
N LEU A 326 17.76 1.59 -23.42
CA LEU A 326 17.68 2.92 -24.01
C LEU A 326 18.41 3.95 -23.12
N GLN A 327 18.27 3.82 -21.79
CA GLN A 327 18.99 4.63 -20.80
C GLN A 327 20.50 4.49 -20.94
N GLY A 328 21.03 3.29 -21.22
CA GLY A 328 22.46 3.09 -21.42
C GLY A 328 23.03 3.81 -22.64
N LEU A 329 22.18 4.22 -23.60
CA LEU A 329 22.57 5.02 -24.76
C LEU A 329 22.42 6.54 -24.52
N ASP A 330 21.69 6.93 -23.48
CA ASP A 330 21.40 8.33 -23.18
C ASP A 330 22.63 9.04 -22.63
N LYS A 331 22.92 10.22 -23.21
CA LYS A 331 24.01 11.11 -22.78
C LYS A 331 23.49 12.40 -22.16
N THR A 332 22.18 12.55 -22.06
CA THR A 332 21.50 13.79 -21.65
C THR A 332 20.82 13.70 -20.30
N GLY A 333 20.69 12.49 -19.72
CA GLY A 333 20.08 12.28 -18.41
C GLY A 333 18.57 12.50 -18.44
N ARG A 334 17.89 12.06 -19.51
CA ARG A 334 16.45 12.24 -19.76
C ARG A 334 15.67 10.93 -19.78
N VAL A 335 16.33 9.80 -19.56
CA VAL A 335 15.69 8.48 -19.53
C VAL A 335 15.62 7.96 -18.11
N LEU A 336 14.39 7.83 -17.61
CA LEU A 336 14.06 7.13 -16.37
C LEU A 336 13.92 5.64 -16.69
N TYR A 337 14.86 4.84 -16.22
CA TYR A 337 14.81 3.39 -16.40
C TYR A 337 14.00 2.76 -15.26
N ILE A 338 12.97 1.99 -15.60
CA ILE A 338 12.15 1.25 -14.65
C ILE A 338 12.39 -0.24 -14.84
N GLY A 339 12.91 -0.90 -13.81
CA GLY A 339 13.14 -2.34 -13.77
C GLY A 339 12.22 -3.05 -12.77
N THR A 340 12.01 -4.36 -12.97
CA THR A 340 11.24 -5.19 -12.03
C THR A 340 11.82 -6.58 -11.83
N PHE A 341 11.71 -7.09 -10.60
CA PHE A 341 12.04 -8.48 -10.27
C PHE A 341 10.80 -9.39 -10.25
N SER A 342 9.62 -8.84 -10.58
CA SER A 342 8.36 -9.57 -10.54
C SER A 342 8.29 -10.70 -11.56
N LYS A 343 9.14 -10.67 -12.60
CA LYS A 343 9.22 -11.70 -13.65
C LYS A 343 10.33 -12.72 -13.42
N THR A 344 11.40 -12.33 -12.71
CA THR A 344 12.58 -13.16 -12.47
C THR A 344 12.57 -13.89 -11.12
N ILE A 345 11.78 -13.40 -10.14
CA ILE A 345 11.62 -14.01 -8.82
C ILE A 345 10.19 -14.55 -8.68
N PHE A 346 9.26 -13.72 -8.22
CA PHE A 346 7.83 -13.98 -8.19
C PHE A 346 7.09 -12.66 -7.88
N PRO A 347 5.86 -12.47 -8.36
CA PRO A 347 5.18 -11.17 -8.32
C PRO A 347 4.82 -10.69 -6.90
N THR A 348 4.62 -11.59 -5.94
CA THR A 348 4.24 -11.24 -4.56
C THR A 348 5.38 -10.61 -3.76
N LEU A 349 6.64 -10.76 -4.19
CA LEU A 349 7.77 -10.07 -3.56
C LEU A 349 7.71 -8.55 -3.77
N ARG A 350 7.07 -8.11 -4.87
CA ARG A 350 6.84 -6.70 -5.21
C ARG A 350 8.11 -5.85 -5.13
N ILE A 351 9.22 -6.30 -5.73
CA ILE A 351 10.43 -5.48 -5.83
C ILE A 351 10.57 -4.97 -7.27
N GLY A 352 10.74 -3.66 -7.38
CA GLY A 352 11.14 -2.96 -8.60
C GLY A 352 12.13 -1.87 -8.27
N CYS A 353 12.59 -1.17 -9.30
CA CYS A 353 13.44 0.00 -9.13
C CYS A 353 13.17 1.03 -10.23
N ILE A 354 13.50 2.28 -9.93
CA ILE A 354 13.65 3.35 -10.91
C ILE A 354 15.06 3.93 -10.79
N VAL A 355 15.69 4.19 -11.92
CA VAL A 355 16.96 4.90 -12.04
C VAL A 355 16.66 6.33 -12.48
N VAL A 356 17.11 7.32 -11.69
CA VAL A 356 16.83 8.75 -11.89
C VAL A 356 18.05 9.58 -12.29
#